data_AF-A0A1B3ZHI0-F1
#
_entry.id   AF-A0A1B3ZHI0-F1
#
_cell.length_a   1.000
_cell.length_b   1.000
_cell.length_c   1.000
_cell.angle_alpha   90.00
_cell.angle_beta   90.00
_cell.angle_gamma   90.00
#
_symmetry.space_group_name_H-M   'P 1'
#
loop_
_entity.id
_entity.type
_entity.pdbx_description
1 polymer ?
#
loop_
_entity_poly.entity_id
_entity_poly.type
_entity_poly.pdbx_seq_one_letter_code
_entity_poly.pdbx_strand_id
1 'polypeptide(L)'
;MPAKRGPKPKPVVEFPTPLTLDWVDPATFAAALVLHAVRHGDSFHHLQRAIVRQDERFDRKTLRDWAAGTKIPGTAISFTMLERIERRYRLPAGYFRAKLPESGRAVTSRERSNIPQSERRRLAWHLPHDFDQRPARERDEILDWVRMVIISGSTNYRRFQAEAMKLRYALRFPALDEMAGLAPKLGRKVAVTGAGAPAELVAEVADLIRFKTKTLTAIGEQRSGVWGDETASQKLEHLALMFGALAAAPQGEVAGLGLPVENLSMAMLVLPALWDWYLQWREARRGFYTAWEINMLGLILALTRRETGWLWQNEHLAERLVAVPPLADDAEVQSARADWRAACERMHVHALARTKEVARVARVHRDPFEPILAVLESDSPVGEYRRITTTILDRLPDADRYPKAAAEAVRGFLMLRLGLHLGVRQKNLRQLLICPRGGTPRSERQLEILKRGEMRWSAREQGWEVLIPSAAFKNASSSFFGKKPFRLLLPDFEQLYEQIEAYLSMHRGVLLGAAVDSGTFFVKTVKLSSSDAAYNQATFYEAWRLTIQRYGIYNPYTGKGAIKGLLPHGPHNVRDILATHILKQTGSYEQASYAIQDTPEMVAEHYGRFLPQDKSALAAKILNQVWAA
;
A
#
# COMPACT_ATOMS: atom_id res chain seq x y z
N MET A 1 66.95 14.83 28.48
CA MET A 1 66.21 16.10 28.65
C MET A 1 64.76 15.79 28.98
N PRO A 2 64.17 16.31 30.09
CA PRO A 2 62.75 16.11 30.37
C PRO A 2 61.92 16.90 29.33
N ALA A 3 60.91 16.24 28.75
CA ALA A 3 60.01 16.86 27.78
C ALA A 3 59.40 18.15 28.36
N LYS A 4 59.55 19.27 27.65
CA LYS A 4 58.90 20.55 27.98
C LYS A 4 57.42 20.27 28.29
N ARG A 5 56.99 20.49 29.54
CA ARG A 5 55.58 20.44 29.91
C ARG A 5 54.84 21.43 29.01
N GLY A 6 53.91 20.93 28.21
CA GLY A 6 53.08 21.76 27.34
C GLY A 6 52.32 22.82 28.14
N PRO A 7 51.84 23.88 27.48
CA PRO A 7 51.09 24.95 28.12
C PRO A 7 49.91 24.39 28.94
N LYS A 8 49.67 24.98 30.13
CA LYS A 8 48.57 24.55 31.00
C LYS A 8 47.24 24.58 30.24
N PRO A 9 46.41 23.53 30.35
CA PRO A 9 45.14 23.47 29.63
C PRO A 9 44.20 24.61 30.03
N LYS A 10 43.58 25.28 29.04
CA LYS A 10 42.58 26.34 29.24
C LYS A 10 41.46 25.89 30.21
N PRO A 11 41.12 26.66 31.26
CA PRO A 11 40.08 26.26 32.20
C PRO A 11 38.72 26.05 31.50
N VAL A 12 37.92 25.13 32.03
CA VAL A 12 36.55 24.90 31.54
C VAL A 12 35.63 25.88 32.29
N VAL A 13 35.14 26.89 31.58
CA VAL A 13 34.14 27.86 32.06
C VAL A 13 32.78 27.45 31.52
N GLU A 14 31.75 27.25 32.34
CA GLU A 14 30.45 26.71 31.89
C GLU A 14 29.79 27.56 30.79
N PHE A 15 29.79 28.89 30.96
CA PHE A 15 29.26 29.86 29.99
C PHE A 15 30.39 30.84 29.58
N PRO A 16 31.20 30.51 28.56
CA PRO A 16 32.25 31.41 28.10
C PRO A 16 31.65 32.71 27.54
N THR A 17 32.29 33.85 27.80
CA THR A 17 31.90 35.13 27.19
C THR A 17 32.26 35.10 25.70
N PRO A 18 31.35 35.49 24.79
CA PRO A 18 31.66 35.57 23.37
C PRO A 18 32.68 36.69 23.09
N LEU A 19 33.63 36.42 22.20
CA LEU A 19 34.64 37.35 21.68
C LEU A 19 34.03 38.40 20.74
N THR A 20 32.91 38.08 20.08
CA THR A 20 32.15 38.99 19.23
C THR A 20 30.67 38.91 19.58
N LEU A 21 29.98 40.04 19.73
CA LEU A 21 28.55 40.05 20.07
C LEU A 21 27.68 39.84 18.82
N ASP A 22 28.06 40.44 17.69
CA ASP A 22 27.36 40.30 16.43
C ASP A 22 27.80 39.06 15.66
N TRP A 23 26.83 38.41 15.01
CA TRP A 23 27.06 37.30 14.09
C TRP A 23 26.03 37.28 12.96
N VAL A 24 26.31 36.48 11.93
CA VAL A 24 25.31 36.11 10.92
C VAL A 24 25.06 34.62 11.07
N ASP A 25 23.79 34.23 11.21
CA ASP A 25 23.42 32.85 11.43
C ASP A 25 23.66 32.00 10.16
N PRO A 26 24.59 31.02 10.16
CA PRO A 26 24.87 30.22 8.98
C PRO A 26 23.74 29.23 8.69
N ALA A 27 23.50 28.93 7.41
CA ALA A 27 22.45 27.98 7.02
C ALA A 27 22.77 26.53 7.44
N THR A 28 24.05 26.12 7.45
CA THR A 28 24.44 24.73 7.68
C THR A 28 24.92 24.49 9.11
N PHE A 29 24.68 23.28 9.62
CA PHE A 29 25.17 22.85 10.93
C PHE A 29 26.69 22.98 11.08
N ALA A 30 27.46 22.56 10.07
CA ALA A 30 28.92 22.59 10.12
C ALA A 30 29.44 24.02 10.28
N ALA A 31 28.92 24.96 9.47
CA ALA A 31 29.29 26.37 9.55
C ALA A 31 28.86 27.00 10.88
N ALA A 32 27.67 26.68 11.38
CA ALA A 32 27.19 27.16 12.68
C ALA A 32 28.06 26.64 13.85
N LEU A 33 28.48 25.37 13.81
CA LEU A 33 29.35 24.80 14.84
C LEU A 33 30.73 25.47 14.86
N VAL A 34 31.30 25.74 13.69
CA VAL A 34 32.56 26.48 13.55
C VAL A 34 32.42 27.91 14.06
N LEU A 35 31.37 28.62 13.63
CA LEU A 35 31.09 29.99 14.07
C LEU A 35 31.06 30.09 15.60
N HIS A 36 30.28 29.23 16.26
CA HIS A 36 30.11 29.33 17.71
C HIS A 36 31.34 28.90 18.50
N ALA A 37 32.10 27.92 18.01
CA ALA A 37 33.38 27.56 18.61
C ALA A 37 34.38 28.73 18.53
N VAL A 38 34.49 29.38 17.36
CA VAL A 38 35.37 30.54 17.17
C VAL A 38 34.91 31.73 18.01
N ARG A 39 33.60 32.05 18.00
CA ARG A 39 33.03 33.15 18.77
C ARG A 39 33.31 33.03 20.26
N HIS A 40 33.44 31.82 20.81
CA HIS A 40 33.72 31.61 22.24
C HIS A 40 35.18 31.21 22.53
N GLY A 41 36.05 31.29 21.51
CA GLY A 41 37.47 30.96 21.62
C GLY A 41 37.74 29.51 22.00
N ASP A 42 36.83 28.59 21.69
CA ASP A 42 36.97 27.17 21.97
C ASP A 42 37.59 26.45 20.76
N SER A 43 38.68 25.72 20.99
CA SER A 43 39.09 24.69 20.04
C SER A 43 38.18 23.46 20.20
N PHE A 44 38.00 22.64 19.17
CA PHE A 44 37.19 21.41 19.31
C PHE A 44 37.72 20.44 20.37
N HIS A 45 39.01 20.50 20.69
CA HIS A 45 39.58 19.77 21.83
C HIS A 45 39.09 20.34 23.17
N HIS A 46 39.09 21.67 23.32
CA HIS A 46 38.61 22.32 24.54
C HIS A 46 37.09 22.17 24.68
N LEU A 47 36.35 22.29 23.59
CA LEU A 47 34.90 22.06 23.54
C LEU A 47 34.53 20.64 23.98
N GLN A 48 35.21 19.62 23.44
CA GLN A 48 34.98 18.22 23.85
C GLN A 48 35.16 18.06 25.37
N ARG A 49 36.26 18.58 25.93
CA ARG A 49 36.50 18.49 27.36
C ARG A 49 35.46 19.25 28.19
N ALA A 50 34.88 20.30 27.63
CA ALA A 50 33.88 21.12 28.31
C ALA A 50 32.49 20.47 28.36
N ILE A 51 32.14 19.61 27.39
CA ILE A 51 30.79 19.02 27.27
C ILE A 51 30.71 17.56 27.72
N VAL A 52 31.83 16.86 27.86
CA VAL A 52 31.88 15.43 28.23
C VAL A 52 32.04 15.29 29.75
N ARG A 53 31.18 14.47 30.37
CA ARG A 53 31.24 14.17 31.81
C ARG A 53 32.33 13.12 32.12
N GLN A 54 32.77 13.01 33.37
CA GLN A 54 33.88 12.14 33.78
C GLN A 54 33.66 10.64 33.46
N ASP A 55 32.42 10.20 33.39
CA ASP A 55 31.96 8.83 33.14
C ASP A 55 31.56 8.57 31.68
N GLU A 56 31.65 9.58 30.80
CA GLU A 56 31.21 9.48 29.41
C GLU A 56 32.38 9.42 28.43
N ARG A 57 32.23 8.61 27.37
CA ARG A 57 33.19 8.55 26.26
C ARG A 57 32.62 9.18 25.01
N PHE A 58 33.24 10.25 24.53
CA PHE A 58 32.93 10.90 23.26
C PHE A 58 34.22 11.32 22.53
N ASP A 59 34.43 10.76 21.34
CA ASP A 59 35.67 10.94 20.58
C ASP A 59 35.80 12.38 20.03
N ARG A 60 36.93 13.03 20.34
CA ARG A 60 37.33 14.35 19.82
C ARG A 60 37.32 14.45 18.29
N LYS A 61 37.56 13.35 17.57
CA LYS A 61 37.51 13.35 16.10
C LYS A 61 36.09 13.66 15.60
N THR A 62 35.07 13.32 16.37
CA THR A 62 33.67 13.55 16.02
C THR A 62 33.35 15.03 15.81
N LEU A 63 33.77 15.92 16.71
CA LEU A 63 33.54 17.37 16.55
C LEU A 63 34.27 17.95 15.35
N ARG A 64 35.47 17.45 15.04
CA ARG A 64 36.22 17.85 13.83
C ARG A 64 35.53 17.37 12.57
N ASP A 65 35.09 16.11 12.54
CA ASP A 65 34.36 15.54 11.41
C ASP A 65 33.03 16.31 11.18
N TRP A 66 32.38 16.78 12.25
CA TRP A 66 31.18 17.63 12.22
C TRP A 66 31.45 19.03 11.68
N ALA A 67 32.49 19.69 12.18
CA ALA A 67 32.91 21.01 11.72
C ALA A 67 33.33 21.01 10.24
N ALA A 68 33.94 19.92 9.78
CA ALA A 68 34.31 19.72 8.38
C ALA A 68 33.14 19.25 7.50
N GLY A 69 31.95 19.02 8.05
CA GLY A 69 30.76 18.55 7.30
C GLY A 69 30.78 17.06 6.90
N THR A 70 31.92 16.37 7.07
CA THR A 70 32.09 14.95 6.69
C THR A 70 31.18 13.99 7.46
N LYS A 71 30.86 14.31 8.73
CA LYS A 71 29.86 13.58 9.54
C LYS A 71 28.85 14.56 10.12
N ILE A 72 27.68 14.05 10.49
CA ILE A 72 26.69 14.81 11.25
C ILE A 72 26.20 14.02 12.46
N PRO A 73 25.72 14.71 13.50
CA PRO A 73 24.98 14.11 14.61
C PRO A 73 23.81 13.26 14.11
N GLY A 74 23.68 12.02 14.60
CA GLY A 74 22.59 11.12 14.21
C GLY A 74 22.22 10.05 15.25
N THR A 75 22.76 10.17 16.47
CA THR A 75 22.49 9.25 17.58
C THR A 75 21.97 10.04 18.77
N ALA A 76 21.26 9.39 19.70
CA ALA A 76 20.80 10.03 20.93
C ALA A 76 21.96 10.72 21.68
N ILE A 77 23.10 10.03 21.78
CA ILE A 77 24.33 10.57 22.39
C ILE A 77 24.80 11.83 21.67
N SER A 78 24.82 11.80 20.33
CA SER A 78 25.23 12.97 19.55
C SER A 78 24.32 14.18 19.78
N PHE A 79 23.01 13.97 19.94
CA PHE A 79 22.07 15.05 20.23
C PHE A 79 22.21 15.59 21.65
N THR A 80 22.44 14.73 22.65
CA THR A 80 22.80 15.19 24.00
C THR A 80 24.06 16.05 23.98
N MET A 81 25.05 15.72 23.14
CA MET A 81 26.23 16.57 22.98
C MET A 81 25.89 17.93 22.36
N LEU A 82 24.98 17.98 21.37
CA LEU A 82 24.51 19.26 20.81
C LEU A 82 23.82 20.12 21.86
N GLU A 83 22.90 19.57 22.65
CA GLU A 83 22.18 20.29 23.71
C GLU A 83 23.16 20.91 24.72
N ARG A 84 24.25 20.20 25.05
CA ARG A 84 25.31 20.73 25.94
C ARG A 84 26.09 21.85 25.29
N ILE A 85 26.38 21.77 23.99
CA ILE A 85 27.03 22.87 23.24
C ILE A 85 26.09 24.08 23.17
N GLU A 86 24.80 23.87 22.91
CA GLU A 86 23.77 24.92 22.89
C GLU A 86 23.68 25.63 24.24
N ARG A 87 23.58 24.87 25.34
CA ARG A 87 23.58 25.41 26.70
C ARG A 87 24.84 26.22 26.99
N ARG A 88 26.02 25.66 26.67
CA ARG A 88 27.32 26.32 26.87
C ARG A 88 27.37 27.68 26.17
N TYR A 89 26.91 27.75 24.93
CA TYR A 89 26.92 28.97 24.11
C TYR A 89 25.66 29.83 24.23
N ARG A 90 24.73 29.47 25.15
CA ARG A 90 23.44 30.15 25.35
C ARG A 90 22.64 30.30 24.06
N LEU A 91 22.67 29.27 23.21
CA LEU A 91 21.86 29.20 22.00
C LEU A 91 20.43 28.75 22.32
N PRO A 92 19.44 29.11 21.48
CA PRO A 92 18.11 28.52 21.57
C PRO A 92 18.18 26.99 21.54
N ALA A 93 17.34 26.33 22.34
CA ALA A 93 17.28 24.87 22.36
C ALA A 93 16.93 24.32 20.96
N GLY A 94 17.71 23.36 20.48
CA GLY A 94 17.54 22.75 19.16
C GLY A 94 18.12 23.57 18.00
N TYR A 95 18.82 24.67 18.26
CA TYR A 95 19.44 25.52 17.24
C TYR A 95 20.32 24.74 16.25
N PHE A 96 21.23 23.88 16.71
CA PHE A 96 22.09 23.10 15.80
C PHE A 96 21.30 22.06 15.05
N ARG A 97 20.29 21.50 15.71
CA ARG A 97 19.46 20.44 15.13
C ARG A 97 18.59 20.94 13.99
N ALA A 98 18.06 22.16 14.10
CA ALA A 98 17.30 22.80 13.03
C ALA A 98 18.12 22.95 11.72
N LYS A 99 19.46 22.85 11.81
CA LYS A 99 20.39 22.98 10.68
C LYS A 99 20.95 21.63 10.20
N LEU A 100 20.48 20.51 10.76
CA LEU A 100 20.85 19.17 10.29
C LEU A 100 19.98 18.78 9.08
N PRO A 101 20.57 18.19 8.02
CA PRO A 101 19.78 17.69 6.92
C PRO A 101 18.87 16.55 7.39
N GLU A 102 17.67 16.46 6.83
CA GLU A 102 16.75 15.37 7.13
C GLU A 102 17.40 14.04 6.70
N SER A 103 17.79 13.23 7.69
CA SER A 103 18.66 12.09 7.40
C SER A 103 17.95 10.94 6.70
N GLY A 104 16.62 10.97 6.69
CA GLY A 104 15.84 9.81 6.31
C GLY A 104 16.26 8.55 7.08
N ARG A 105 16.75 8.69 8.31
CA ARG A 105 17.10 7.58 9.20
C ARG A 105 16.56 7.86 10.59
N ALA A 106 16.24 6.78 11.28
CA ALA A 106 15.80 6.87 12.64
C ALA A 106 16.96 7.11 13.62
N VAL A 107 16.68 7.81 14.72
CA VAL A 107 17.61 7.97 15.83
C VAL A 107 17.90 6.60 16.43
N THR A 108 19.17 6.21 16.45
CA THR A 108 19.60 4.95 17.07
C THR A 108 19.64 5.12 18.60
N SER A 109 18.89 4.26 19.27
CA SER A 109 18.58 4.27 20.71
C SER A 109 19.07 2.94 21.30
N ARG A 110 19.73 2.98 22.47
CA ARG A 110 20.40 1.81 23.09
C ARG A 110 19.42 0.89 23.80
N GLU A 111 18.29 1.42 24.27
CA GLU A 111 17.42 0.76 25.24
C GLU A 111 16.23 0.04 24.57
N ARG A 112 16.51 -0.94 23.70
CA ARG A 112 15.46 -1.65 22.93
C ARG A 112 15.68 -3.16 22.83
N SER A 113 16.06 -3.81 23.93
CA SER A 113 16.36 -5.26 23.95
C SER A 113 15.13 -6.13 23.66
N ASN A 114 13.94 -5.73 24.12
CA ASN A 114 12.74 -6.59 24.09
C ASN A 114 11.84 -6.44 22.84
N ILE A 115 12.13 -5.50 21.93
CA ILE A 115 11.35 -5.30 20.70
C ILE A 115 12.05 -6.01 19.52
N PRO A 116 11.35 -6.78 18.67
CA PRO A 116 11.93 -7.37 17.47
C PRO A 116 12.60 -6.32 16.56
N GLN A 117 13.72 -6.67 15.91
CA GLN A 117 14.46 -5.71 15.07
C GLN A 117 13.61 -5.14 13.92
N SER A 118 12.70 -5.95 13.36
CA SER A 118 11.77 -5.55 12.29
C SER A 118 10.80 -4.47 12.77
N GLU A 119 10.26 -4.60 13.97
CA GLU A 119 9.36 -3.64 14.59
C GLU A 119 10.11 -2.37 15.00
N ARG A 120 11.31 -2.51 15.58
CA ARG A 120 12.18 -1.36 15.90
C ARG A 120 12.38 -0.46 14.69
N ARG A 121 12.67 -1.03 13.52
CA ARG A 121 12.88 -0.25 12.28
C ARG A 121 11.65 0.56 11.87
N ARG A 122 10.44 0.03 12.10
CA ARG A 122 9.18 0.73 11.80
C ARG A 122 8.91 1.82 12.82
N LEU A 123 9.05 1.52 14.11
CA LEU A 123 8.81 2.49 15.20
C LEU A 123 9.75 3.69 15.13
N ALA A 124 11.01 3.46 14.76
CA ALA A 124 12.06 4.45 14.97
C ALA A 124 11.87 5.75 14.15
N TRP A 125 11.01 5.75 13.12
CA TRP A 125 10.58 6.94 12.38
C TRP A 125 9.57 7.82 13.09
N HIS A 126 8.87 7.26 14.06
CA HIS A 126 7.69 7.85 14.68
C HIS A 126 7.89 8.09 16.18
N LEU A 127 9.07 7.78 16.71
CA LEU A 127 9.44 8.07 18.09
C LEU A 127 10.10 9.45 18.17
N PRO A 128 9.83 10.21 19.24
CA PRO A 128 10.56 11.43 19.49
C PRO A 128 12.03 11.13 19.80
N HIS A 129 12.89 12.12 19.57
CA HIS A 129 14.33 11.98 19.73
C HIS A 129 14.79 11.77 21.17
N ASP A 130 14.06 12.37 22.10
CA ASP A 130 14.21 12.30 23.54
C ASP A 130 13.44 11.10 24.13
N PHE A 131 12.88 10.22 23.30
CA PHE A 131 12.09 9.08 23.74
C PHE A 131 12.78 8.26 24.83
N ASP A 132 14.07 7.96 24.69
CA ASP A 132 14.81 7.18 25.69
C ASP A 132 14.93 7.90 27.05
N GLN A 133 14.86 9.23 27.06
CA GLN A 133 14.97 10.08 28.25
C GLN A 133 13.62 10.31 28.95
N ARG A 134 12.51 9.95 28.31
CA ARG A 134 11.16 10.12 28.87
C ARG A 134 10.84 9.09 29.95
N PRO A 135 9.97 9.42 30.91
CA PRO A 135 9.49 8.46 31.92
C PRO A 135 8.89 7.20 31.28
N ALA A 136 9.05 6.04 31.94
CA ALA A 136 8.59 4.75 31.40
C ALA A 136 7.12 4.76 30.96
N ARG A 137 6.23 5.35 31.77
CA ARG A 137 4.80 5.48 31.45
C ARG A 137 4.56 6.24 30.14
N GLU A 138 5.29 7.33 29.91
CA GLU A 138 5.16 8.12 28.68
C GLU A 138 5.73 7.36 27.48
N ARG A 139 6.81 6.60 27.67
CA ARG A 139 7.36 5.73 26.62
C ARG A 139 6.35 4.67 26.18
N ASP A 140 5.66 4.04 27.11
CA ASP A 140 4.61 3.04 26.82
C ASP A 140 3.43 3.68 26.09
N GLU A 141 2.96 4.84 26.54
CA GLU A 141 1.90 5.61 25.88
C GLU A 141 2.25 5.96 24.41
N ILE A 142 3.48 6.45 24.18
CA ILE A 142 3.97 6.76 22.82
C ILE A 142 4.03 5.49 21.97
N LEU A 143 4.56 4.38 22.51
CA LEU A 143 4.66 3.11 21.78
C LEU A 143 3.30 2.58 21.38
N ASP A 144 2.34 2.60 22.31
CA ASP A 144 0.98 2.14 22.07
C ASP A 144 0.26 3.02 21.06
N TRP A 145 0.41 4.34 21.16
CA TRP A 145 -0.14 5.26 20.17
C TRP A 145 0.47 5.04 18.77
N VAL A 146 1.80 4.90 18.65
CA VAL A 146 2.45 4.67 17.35
C VAL A 146 2.02 3.33 16.76
N ARG A 147 1.95 2.27 17.59
CA ARG A 147 1.49 0.95 17.15
C ARG A 147 0.06 1.02 16.64
N MET A 148 -0.85 1.59 17.44
CA MET A 148 -2.27 1.65 17.11
C MET A 148 -2.56 2.59 15.95
N VAL A 149 -2.07 3.83 15.97
CA VAL A 149 -2.45 4.85 14.99
C VAL A 149 -1.63 4.74 13.72
N ILE A 150 -0.31 4.56 13.81
CA ILE A 150 0.58 4.60 12.65
C ILE A 150 0.80 3.21 12.06
N ILE A 151 1.19 2.21 12.86
CA ILE A 151 1.60 0.92 12.32
C ILE A 151 0.40 0.06 11.93
N SER A 152 -0.43 -0.38 12.89
CA SER A 152 -1.57 -1.25 12.63
C SER A 152 -2.73 -0.48 12.01
N GLY A 153 -2.95 0.77 12.41
CA GLY A 153 -4.24 1.45 12.29
C GLY A 153 -5.17 1.01 13.41
N SER A 154 -5.97 1.94 13.92
CA SER A 154 -6.64 1.87 15.24
C SER A 154 -7.76 0.82 15.36
N THR A 155 -8.02 -0.01 14.35
CA THR A 155 -9.20 -0.88 14.35
C THR A 155 -8.91 -2.32 14.77
N ASN A 156 -9.78 -2.87 15.60
CA ASN A 156 -9.79 -4.29 16.02
C ASN A 156 -9.77 -5.24 14.81
N TYR A 157 -10.37 -4.83 13.70
CA TYR A 157 -10.33 -5.60 12.45
C TYR A 157 -8.94 -5.74 11.84
N ARG A 158 -8.10 -4.68 11.87
CA ARG A 158 -6.76 -4.79 11.30
C ARG A 158 -5.87 -5.70 12.13
N ARG A 159 -6.09 -5.74 13.45
CA ARG A 159 -5.52 -6.77 14.32
C ARG A 159 -6.01 -8.15 13.91
N PHE A 160 -7.33 -8.35 13.74
CA PHE A 160 -7.89 -9.60 13.22
C PHE A 160 -7.32 -10.00 11.85
N GLN A 161 -7.23 -9.10 10.86
CA GLN A 161 -6.63 -9.39 9.56
C GLN A 161 -5.16 -9.79 9.68
N ALA A 162 -4.38 -9.07 10.50
CA ALA A 162 -2.98 -9.39 10.71
C ALA A 162 -2.80 -10.77 11.37
N GLU A 163 -3.64 -11.13 12.34
CA GLU A 163 -3.66 -12.46 12.94
C GLU A 163 -4.17 -13.53 11.97
N ALA A 164 -5.25 -13.27 11.24
CA ALA A 164 -5.82 -14.18 10.24
C ALA A 164 -4.83 -14.46 9.10
N MET A 165 -4.02 -13.48 8.69
CA MET A 165 -2.95 -13.65 7.70
C MET A 165 -1.80 -14.55 8.18
N LYS A 166 -1.62 -14.74 9.50
CA LYS A 166 -0.62 -15.69 10.03
C LYS A 166 -1.07 -17.13 9.89
N LEU A 167 -2.38 -17.37 9.89
CA LEU A 167 -3.00 -18.69 9.77
C LEU A 167 -3.07 -19.09 8.30
N ARG A 168 -2.01 -19.71 7.79
CA ARG A 168 -1.89 -20.15 6.40
C ARG A 168 -2.58 -21.49 6.19
N TYR A 169 -3.82 -21.46 5.68
CA TYR A 169 -4.59 -22.66 5.37
C TYR A 169 -4.97 -22.80 3.89
N ALA A 170 -4.79 -21.76 3.08
CA ALA A 170 -5.08 -21.82 1.65
C ALA A 170 -4.25 -22.93 0.97
N LEU A 171 -4.90 -23.76 0.14
CA LEU A 171 -4.18 -24.73 -0.69
C LEU A 171 -3.30 -24.00 -1.70
N ARG A 172 -2.11 -24.54 -1.95
CA ARG A 172 -1.25 -24.01 -3.00
C ARG A 172 -1.57 -24.66 -4.33
N PHE A 173 -1.98 -23.82 -5.27
CA PHE A 173 -2.09 -24.15 -6.68
C PHE A 173 -0.86 -23.63 -7.45
N PRO A 174 -0.54 -24.19 -8.64
CA PRO A 174 0.47 -23.64 -9.55
C PRO A 174 0.19 -22.18 -9.96
N ALA A 175 1.12 -21.54 -10.63
CA ALA A 175 0.87 -20.20 -11.17
C ALA A 175 -0.12 -20.26 -12.36
N LEU A 176 -0.80 -19.15 -12.67
CA LEU A 176 -1.84 -19.11 -13.72
C LEU A 176 -1.29 -19.46 -15.12
N ASP A 177 -0.06 -19.02 -15.41
CA ASP A 177 0.68 -19.31 -16.64
C ASP A 177 1.03 -20.81 -16.74
N GLU A 178 1.47 -21.41 -15.63
CA GLU A 178 1.70 -22.85 -15.54
C GLU A 178 0.40 -23.63 -15.78
N MET A 179 -0.71 -23.20 -15.16
CA MET A 179 -2.02 -23.84 -15.33
C MET A 179 -2.58 -23.69 -16.75
N ALA A 180 -2.40 -22.54 -17.39
CA ALA A 180 -2.86 -22.32 -18.77
C ALA A 180 -2.19 -23.28 -19.78
N GLY A 181 -0.97 -23.73 -19.47
CA GLY A 181 -0.21 -24.70 -20.26
C GLY A 181 -0.53 -26.18 -19.97
N LEU A 182 -1.31 -26.48 -18.93
CA LEU A 182 -1.73 -27.85 -18.62
C LEU A 182 -2.81 -28.30 -19.63
N ALA A 183 -2.39 -28.95 -20.71
CA ALA A 183 -3.27 -29.79 -21.51
C ALA A 183 -3.83 -30.93 -20.62
N PRO A 184 -5.00 -31.53 -20.93
CA PRO A 184 -5.49 -32.72 -20.25
C PRO A 184 -4.62 -33.92 -20.66
N LYS A 185 -3.42 -33.99 -20.11
CA LYS A 185 -2.56 -35.18 -20.13
C LYS A 185 -2.19 -35.46 -18.69
N LEU A 186 -2.74 -36.56 -18.17
CA LEU A 186 -2.44 -37.10 -16.85
C LEU A 186 -0.93 -37.12 -16.59
N GLY A 187 -0.53 -36.76 -15.36
CA GLY A 187 0.67 -37.35 -14.75
C GLY A 187 1.91 -36.48 -14.57
N ARG A 188 1.84 -35.13 -14.56
CA ARG A 188 3.00 -34.33 -14.15
C ARG A 188 2.91 -33.96 -12.67
N LYS A 189 3.72 -34.63 -11.83
CA LYS A 189 3.92 -34.25 -10.41
C LYS A 189 4.54 -32.84 -10.36
N VAL A 190 3.73 -31.84 -10.04
CA VAL A 190 4.21 -30.49 -9.72
C VAL A 190 4.62 -30.48 -8.26
N ALA A 191 5.90 -30.23 -7.97
CA ALA A 191 6.40 -30.15 -6.60
C ALA A 191 5.94 -28.83 -5.97
N VAL A 192 5.12 -28.92 -4.92
CA VAL A 192 4.62 -27.78 -4.16
C VAL A 192 5.07 -27.94 -2.70
N THR A 193 5.75 -26.93 -2.14
CA THR A 193 6.36 -27.02 -0.80
C THR A 193 5.38 -26.67 0.32
N GLY A 194 4.79 -27.69 0.96
CA GLY A 194 3.74 -27.67 2.00
C GLY A 194 2.38 -28.13 1.40
N ALA A 195 1.28 -28.29 2.15
CA ALA A 195 0.05 -28.94 1.62
C ALA A 195 -0.40 -28.37 0.26
N GLY A 196 -0.08 -29.09 -0.81
CA GLY A 196 -0.37 -28.71 -2.19
C GLY A 196 -1.77 -29.17 -2.57
N ALA A 197 -2.42 -28.46 -3.49
CA ALA A 197 -3.63 -28.98 -4.10
C ALA A 197 -3.31 -30.30 -4.82
N PRO A 198 -4.18 -31.33 -4.73
CA PRO A 198 -3.95 -32.61 -5.40
C PRO A 198 -3.98 -32.39 -6.92
N ALA A 199 -3.26 -33.24 -7.66
CA ALA A 199 -3.03 -33.04 -9.10
C ALA A 199 -4.33 -32.97 -9.89
N GLU A 200 -5.33 -33.74 -9.48
CA GLU A 200 -6.62 -33.83 -10.12
C GLU A 200 -7.46 -32.57 -9.85
N LEU A 201 -7.42 -32.00 -8.63
CA LEU A 201 -8.06 -30.71 -8.35
C LEU A 201 -7.38 -29.56 -9.11
N VAL A 202 -6.05 -29.60 -9.23
CA VAL A 202 -5.31 -28.64 -10.05
C VAL A 202 -5.77 -28.71 -11.50
N ALA A 203 -5.99 -29.90 -12.05
CA ALA A 203 -6.48 -30.08 -13.42
C ALA A 203 -7.90 -29.49 -13.61
N GLU A 204 -8.81 -29.73 -12.67
CA GLU A 204 -10.18 -29.17 -12.70
C GLU A 204 -10.18 -27.64 -12.64
N VAL A 205 -9.38 -27.06 -11.74
CA VAL A 205 -9.27 -25.60 -11.61
C VAL A 205 -8.60 -24.97 -12.84
N ALA A 206 -7.59 -25.64 -13.41
CA ALA A 206 -6.97 -25.22 -14.66
C ALA A 206 -7.96 -25.25 -15.83
N ASP A 207 -8.81 -26.27 -15.90
CA ASP A 207 -9.88 -26.32 -16.90
C ASP A 207 -10.91 -25.20 -16.73
N LEU A 208 -11.37 -24.93 -15.50
CA LEU A 208 -12.24 -23.79 -15.23
C LEU A 208 -11.60 -22.45 -15.65
N ILE A 209 -10.33 -22.23 -15.31
CA ILE A 209 -9.59 -21.03 -15.70
C ILE A 209 -9.52 -20.91 -17.21
N ARG A 210 -9.21 -22.02 -17.91
CA ARG A 210 -9.18 -22.07 -19.38
C ARG A 210 -10.55 -21.72 -19.97
N PHE A 211 -11.61 -22.36 -19.46
CA PHE A 211 -12.98 -22.09 -19.86
C PHE A 211 -13.34 -20.61 -19.67
N LYS A 212 -12.94 -19.97 -18.57
CA LYS A 212 -13.29 -18.56 -18.29
C LYS A 212 -12.36 -17.53 -18.92
N THR A 213 -11.15 -17.87 -19.35
CA THR A 213 -10.16 -16.90 -19.87
C THR A 213 -9.96 -16.95 -21.38
N LYS A 214 -10.25 -18.07 -22.07
CA LYS A 214 -10.08 -18.18 -23.53
C LYS A 214 -10.90 -17.13 -24.30
N THR A 215 -10.40 -16.66 -25.43
CA THR A 215 -11.12 -15.69 -26.28
C THR A 215 -12.44 -16.26 -26.78
N LEU A 216 -12.41 -17.48 -27.31
CA LEU A 216 -13.58 -18.23 -27.78
C LEU A 216 -13.74 -19.51 -26.97
N THR A 217 -14.99 -19.93 -26.74
CA THR A 217 -15.30 -21.23 -26.12
C THR A 217 -14.94 -22.37 -27.05
N ALA A 218 -14.75 -23.58 -26.51
CA ALA A 218 -14.61 -24.76 -27.36
C ALA A 218 -15.93 -25.07 -28.07
N ILE A 219 -15.87 -25.89 -29.13
CA ILE A 219 -17.08 -26.32 -29.84
C ILE A 219 -17.99 -27.08 -28.86
N GLY A 220 -19.26 -26.71 -28.80
CA GLY A 220 -20.25 -27.30 -27.89
C GLY A 220 -20.33 -26.63 -26.51
N GLU A 221 -19.37 -25.77 -26.16
CA GLU A 221 -19.40 -25.02 -24.90
C GLU A 221 -20.10 -23.67 -25.07
N GLN A 222 -20.95 -23.33 -24.09
CA GLN A 222 -21.53 -21.99 -23.95
C GLN A 222 -20.98 -21.33 -22.70
N ARG A 223 -20.71 -20.02 -22.76
CA ARG A 223 -20.12 -19.30 -21.63
C ARG A 223 -20.76 -17.95 -21.44
N SER A 224 -21.12 -17.67 -20.18
CA SER A 224 -21.46 -16.32 -19.73
C SER A 224 -20.24 -15.65 -19.10
N GLY A 225 -19.87 -14.49 -19.66
CA GLY A 225 -18.77 -13.64 -19.20
C GLY A 225 -17.37 -14.22 -19.44
N VAL A 226 -16.37 -13.35 -19.48
CA VAL A 226 -14.95 -13.71 -19.63
C VAL A 226 -14.18 -13.11 -18.46
N TRP A 227 -13.29 -13.89 -17.85
CA TRP A 227 -12.40 -13.43 -16.80
C TRP A 227 -11.13 -12.85 -17.42
N GLY A 228 -10.72 -11.67 -16.95
CA GLY A 228 -9.34 -11.21 -17.11
C GLY A 228 -8.43 -11.81 -16.04
N ASP A 229 -7.12 -11.64 -16.21
CA ASP A 229 -6.09 -12.23 -15.34
C ASP A 229 -6.30 -11.94 -13.84
N GLU A 230 -6.70 -10.71 -13.49
CA GLU A 230 -6.98 -10.37 -12.08
C GLU A 230 -8.20 -11.11 -11.53
N THR A 231 -9.25 -11.28 -12.35
CA THR A 231 -10.45 -12.02 -11.93
C THR A 231 -10.10 -13.49 -11.76
N ALA A 232 -9.36 -14.08 -12.69
CA ALA A 232 -8.89 -15.46 -12.58
C ALA A 232 -8.02 -15.67 -11.33
N SER A 233 -7.06 -14.76 -11.08
CA SER A 233 -6.19 -14.82 -9.89
C SER A 233 -7.00 -14.71 -8.59
N GLN A 234 -7.98 -13.79 -8.53
CA GLN A 234 -8.85 -13.66 -7.36
C GLN A 234 -9.71 -14.90 -7.14
N LYS A 235 -10.30 -15.46 -8.20
CA LYS A 235 -11.13 -16.68 -8.08
C LYS A 235 -10.27 -17.90 -7.68
N LEU A 236 -9.03 -17.98 -8.15
CA LEU A 236 -8.08 -18.99 -7.71
C LEU A 236 -7.76 -18.86 -6.22
N GLU A 237 -7.47 -17.65 -5.72
CA GLU A 237 -7.23 -17.40 -4.29
C GLU A 237 -8.44 -17.78 -3.44
N HIS A 238 -9.64 -17.46 -3.91
CA HIS A 238 -10.88 -17.80 -3.25
C HIS A 238 -11.10 -19.31 -3.15
N LEU A 239 -10.88 -20.06 -4.25
CA LEU A 239 -10.96 -21.51 -4.26
C LEU A 239 -9.87 -22.13 -3.36
N ALA A 240 -8.65 -21.59 -3.40
CA ALA A 240 -7.56 -22.00 -2.52
C ALA A 240 -7.91 -21.89 -1.03
N LEU A 241 -8.56 -20.79 -0.63
CA LEU A 241 -9.06 -20.61 0.73
C LEU A 241 -10.18 -21.60 1.07
N MET A 242 -11.16 -21.79 0.18
CA MET A 242 -12.29 -22.69 0.43
C MET A 242 -11.83 -24.14 0.58
N PHE A 243 -11.06 -24.66 -0.38
CA PHE A 243 -10.53 -26.03 -0.28
C PHE A 243 -9.53 -26.18 0.86
N GLY A 244 -8.80 -25.12 1.19
CA GLY A 244 -7.95 -25.08 2.37
C GLY A 244 -8.74 -25.26 3.68
N ALA A 245 -9.91 -24.63 3.79
CA ALA A 245 -10.80 -24.78 4.94
C ALA A 245 -11.41 -26.19 5.01
N LEU A 246 -11.75 -26.78 3.86
CA LEU A 246 -12.23 -28.16 3.79
C LEU A 246 -11.15 -29.17 4.24
N ALA A 247 -9.89 -28.94 3.85
CA ALA A 247 -8.77 -29.83 4.18
C ALA A 247 -8.26 -29.68 5.63
N ALA A 248 -8.37 -28.49 6.21
CA ALA A 248 -7.75 -28.20 7.49
C ALA A 248 -8.37 -29.02 8.64
N ALA A 249 -7.55 -29.40 9.62
CA ALA A 249 -7.98 -30.27 10.71
C ALA A 249 -9.06 -29.60 11.60
N PRO A 250 -10.09 -30.36 12.06
CA PRO A 250 -11.15 -29.82 12.92
C PRO A 250 -10.67 -29.32 14.28
N GLN A 251 -9.65 -29.97 14.85
CA GLN A 251 -9.09 -29.60 16.16
C GLN A 251 -7.91 -28.63 16.06
N GLY A 252 -7.55 -28.16 14.85
CA GLY A 252 -6.47 -27.19 14.66
C GLY A 252 -6.93 -25.73 14.80
N GLU A 253 -6.00 -24.77 14.76
CA GLU A 253 -6.31 -23.32 14.82
C GLU A 253 -7.22 -22.82 13.69
N VAL A 254 -7.29 -23.56 12.58
CA VAL A 254 -8.18 -23.28 11.45
C VAL A 254 -9.59 -23.81 11.72
N ALA A 255 -9.72 -24.87 12.52
CA ALA A 255 -10.95 -25.61 12.77
C ALA A 255 -11.70 -25.97 11.48
N GLY A 256 -11.00 -26.58 10.52
CA GLY A 256 -11.56 -26.92 9.21
C GLY A 256 -12.42 -28.18 9.23
N LEU A 257 -12.85 -28.64 8.05
CA LEU A 257 -13.72 -29.83 7.95
C LEU A 257 -12.95 -31.15 8.15
N GLY A 258 -11.64 -31.16 7.88
CA GLY A 258 -10.79 -32.35 8.02
C GLY A 258 -10.88 -33.34 6.87
N LEU A 259 -11.28 -32.91 5.68
CA LEU A 259 -11.32 -33.81 4.52
C LEU A 259 -9.91 -34.18 4.04
N PRO A 260 -9.68 -35.46 3.69
CA PRO A 260 -8.44 -35.87 3.02
C PRO A 260 -8.24 -35.07 1.74
N VAL A 261 -7.00 -34.63 1.49
CA VAL A 261 -6.67 -33.73 0.38
C VAL A 261 -6.97 -34.40 -0.96
N GLU A 262 -6.74 -35.71 -1.06
CA GLU A 262 -7.04 -36.57 -2.20
C GLU A 262 -8.53 -36.63 -2.57
N ASN A 263 -9.41 -36.36 -1.62
CA ASN A 263 -10.87 -36.39 -1.82
C ASN A 263 -11.41 -35.05 -2.33
N LEU A 264 -10.59 -34.02 -2.42
CA LEU A 264 -11.02 -32.70 -2.87
C LEU A 264 -11.25 -32.66 -4.38
N SER A 265 -12.45 -32.22 -4.77
CA SER A 265 -12.84 -31.99 -6.15
C SER A 265 -13.78 -30.78 -6.26
N MET A 266 -13.72 -30.09 -7.39
CA MET A 266 -14.71 -29.09 -7.80
C MET A 266 -16.13 -29.66 -7.85
N ALA A 267 -16.29 -30.97 -8.05
CA ALA A 267 -17.59 -31.64 -8.05
C ALA A 267 -18.34 -31.42 -6.73
N MET A 268 -17.63 -31.38 -5.59
CA MET A 268 -18.23 -31.23 -4.26
C MET A 268 -18.96 -29.89 -4.09
N LEU A 269 -18.66 -28.89 -4.93
CA LEU A 269 -19.31 -27.59 -4.87
C LEU A 269 -20.77 -27.61 -5.32
N VAL A 270 -21.28 -28.73 -5.89
CA VAL A 270 -22.73 -28.88 -6.14
C VAL A 270 -23.52 -29.28 -4.90
N LEU A 271 -22.87 -29.57 -3.77
CA LEU A 271 -23.52 -30.00 -2.53
C LEU A 271 -23.98 -28.79 -1.70
N PRO A 272 -25.29 -28.56 -1.50
CA PRO A 272 -25.79 -27.40 -0.75
C PRO A 272 -25.30 -27.33 0.70
N ALA A 273 -25.26 -28.47 1.39
CA ALA A 273 -24.84 -28.56 2.79
C ALA A 273 -23.37 -28.15 3.00
N LEU A 274 -22.51 -28.39 2.00
CA LEU A 274 -21.11 -27.95 2.03
C LEU A 274 -21.00 -26.42 2.04
N TRP A 275 -21.87 -25.74 1.29
CA TRP A 275 -21.94 -24.27 1.30
C TRP A 275 -22.47 -23.73 2.62
N ASP A 276 -23.50 -24.34 3.19
CA ASP A 276 -24.03 -23.95 4.49
C ASP A 276 -22.99 -24.11 5.60
N TRP A 277 -22.27 -25.24 5.61
CA TRP A 277 -21.12 -25.42 6.50
C TRP A 277 -20.05 -24.35 6.28
N TYR A 278 -19.68 -24.07 5.03
CA TYR A 278 -18.61 -23.11 4.74
C TYR A 278 -18.99 -21.69 5.17
N LEU A 279 -20.25 -21.29 4.97
CA LEU A 279 -20.78 -20.01 5.42
C LEU A 279 -20.79 -19.92 6.95
N GLN A 280 -21.28 -20.95 7.65
CA GLN A 280 -21.28 -20.99 9.12
C GLN A 280 -19.85 -21.00 9.69
N TRP A 281 -18.94 -21.75 9.09
CA TRP A 281 -17.52 -21.78 9.47
C TRP A 281 -16.88 -20.39 9.33
N ARG A 282 -17.14 -19.70 8.22
CA ARG A 282 -16.67 -18.32 8.00
C ARG A 282 -17.24 -17.35 9.03
N GLU A 283 -18.52 -17.48 9.36
CA GLU A 283 -19.17 -16.68 10.39
C GLU A 283 -18.60 -16.97 11.77
N ALA A 284 -18.43 -18.23 12.18
CA ALA A 284 -17.85 -18.58 13.47
C ALA A 284 -16.41 -18.05 13.61
N ARG A 285 -15.62 -18.10 12.54
CA ARG A 285 -14.23 -17.64 12.53
C ARG A 285 -14.09 -16.11 12.55
N ARG A 286 -15.03 -15.38 11.94
CA ARG A 286 -14.94 -13.91 11.80
C ARG A 286 -15.91 -13.14 12.71
N GLY A 287 -17.01 -13.75 13.10
CA GLY A 287 -18.11 -13.23 13.92
C GLY A 287 -19.31 -12.65 13.15
N PHE A 288 -19.28 -12.58 11.81
CA PHE A 288 -20.36 -12.02 10.96
C PHE A 288 -20.08 -12.30 9.47
N TYR A 289 -21.04 -12.02 8.59
CA TYR A 289 -20.94 -12.10 7.12
C TYR A 289 -20.46 -10.81 6.44
N THR A 290 -19.81 -10.88 5.27
CA THR A 290 -19.46 -9.72 4.44
C THR A 290 -19.77 -9.97 2.96
N ALA A 291 -19.48 -8.97 2.11
CA ALA A 291 -19.54 -9.12 0.67
C ALA A 291 -18.64 -10.25 0.12
N TRP A 292 -17.68 -10.76 0.90
CA TRP A 292 -16.86 -11.89 0.46
C TRP A 292 -17.70 -13.16 0.23
N GLU A 293 -18.61 -13.49 1.15
CA GLU A 293 -19.46 -14.67 1.05
C GLU A 293 -20.44 -14.52 -0.13
N ILE A 294 -20.98 -13.32 -0.34
CA ILE A 294 -21.80 -12.99 -1.52
C ILE A 294 -21.00 -13.23 -2.81
N ASN A 295 -19.74 -12.81 -2.86
CA ASN A 295 -18.87 -13.02 -4.03
C ASN A 295 -18.52 -14.49 -4.30
N MET A 296 -18.51 -15.33 -3.27
CA MET A 296 -18.33 -16.77 -3.40
C MET A 296 -19.61 -17.47 -3.85
N LEU A 297 -20.76 -17.09 -3.29
CA LEU A 297 -22.05 -17.58 -3.76
C LEU A 297 -22.29 -17.17 -5.22
N GLY A 298 -21.89 -15.95 -5.60
CA GLY A 298 -21.88 -15.49 -6.99
C GLY A 298 -20.95 -16.31 -7.91
N LEU A 299 -19.84 -16.85 -7.39
CA LEU A 299 -19.00 -17.79 -8.15
C LEU A 299 -19.79 -19.07 -8.44
N ILE A 300 -20.32 -19.74 -7.43
CA ILE A 300 -21.03 -21.02 -7.66
C ILE A 300 -22.29 -20.85 -8.50
N LEU A 301 -23.05 -19.76 -8.31
CA LEU A 301 -24.16 -19.40 -9.19
C LEU A 301 -23.74 -19.35 -10.66
N ALA A 302 -22.57 -18.78 -10.95
CA ALA A 302 -22.04 -18.71 -12.31
C ALA A 302 -21.53 -20.07 -12.83
N LEU A 303 -21.14 -20.99 -11.94
CA LEU A 303 -20.66 -22.33 -12.32
C LEU A 303 -21.80 -23.32 -12.53
N THR A 304 -22.91 -23.20 -11.79
CA THR A 304 -24.07 -24.10 -11.87
C THR A 304 -25.17 -23.59 -12.80
N ARG A 305 -25.01 -22.39 -13.37
CA ARG A 305 -26.00 -21.78 -14.27
C ARG A 305 -26.30 -22.72 -15.44
N ARG A 306 -27.59 -22.93 -15.71
CA ARG A 306 -28.08 -23.69 -16.86
C ARG A 306 -27.39 -23.24 -18.15
N GLU A 307 -26.97 -24.24 -18.94
CA GLU A 307 -26.31 -24.15 -20.26
C GLU A 307 -24.92 -23.51 -20.27
N THR A 308 -24.69 -22.46 -19.48
CA THR A 308 -23.48 -21.62 -19.55
C THR A 308 -22.50 -21.79 -18.39
N GLY A 309 -22.92 -22.51 -17.35
CA GLY A 309 -22.12 -22.82 -16.18
C GLY A 309 -21.08 -23.90 -16.48
N TRP A 310 -19.89 -23.77 -15.89
CA TRP A 310 -18.83 -24.75 -16.10
C TRP A 310 -19.16 -26.09 -15.44
N LEU A 311 -19.67 -26.10 -14.20
CA LEU A 311 -20.10 -27.35 -13.56
C LEU A 311 -21.26 -27.99 -14.34
N TRP A 312 -22.23 -27.19 -14.80
CA TRP A 312 -23.35 -27.67 -15.62
C TRP A 312 -22.90 -28.45 -16.87
N GLN A 313 -21.81 -28.01 -17.51
CA GLN A 313 -21.31 -28.58 -18.76
C GLN A 313 -20.31 -29.74 -18.56
N ASN A 314 -19.87 -30.00 -17.34
CA ASN A 314 -18.82 -30.99 -17.04
C ASN A 314 -19.35 -32.14 -16.15
N GLU A 315 -20.25 -32.94 -16.72
CA GLU A 315 -20.90 -34.08 -16.03
C GLU A 315 -19.93 -35.17 -15.55
N HIS A 316 -18.82 -35.37 -16.28
CA HIS A 316 -17.78 -36.34 -15.89
C HIS A 316 -17.18 -36.07 -14.50
N LEU A 317 -17.32 -34.85 -13.95
CA LEU A 317 -16.90 -34.53 -12.59
C LEU A 317 -17.70 -35.30 -11.53
N ALA A 318 -18.91 -35.76 -11.85
CA ALA A 318 -19.73 -36.53 -10.92
C ALA A 318 -19.05 -37.84 -10.47
N GLU A 319 -18.20 -38.44 -11.31
CA GLU A 319 -17.42 -39.63 -10.99
C GLU A 319 -16.45 -39.41 -9.81
N ARG A 320 -16.02 -38.16 -9.62
CA ARG A 320 -15.11 -37.74 -8.56
C ARG A 320 -15.82 -37.27 -7.29
N LEU A 321 -17.14 -37.13 -7.33
CA LEU A 321 -17.91 -36.73 -6.16
C LEU A 321 -17.87 -37.85 -5.14
N VAL A 322 -17.43 -37.56 -3.91
CA VAL A 322 -17.38 -38.50 -2.79
C VAL A 322 -18.28 -38.01 -1.65
N ALA A 323 -18.72 -38.92 -0.79
CA ALA A 323 -19.49 -38.56 0.39
C ALA A 323 -18.66 -37.70 1.35
N VAL A 324 -19.34 -36.78 2.03
CA VAL A 324 -18.74 -35.83 2.98
C VAL A 324 -19.54 -35.88 4.27
N PRO A 325 -19.47 -36.94 5.08
CA PRO A 325 -20.22 -36.98 6.33
C PRO A 325 -19.74 -35.88 7.31
N PRO A 326 -20.66 -35.22 8.04
CA PRO A 326 -22.11 -35.40 8.04
C PRO A 326 -22.86 -34.51 7.01
N LEU A 327 -22.15 -33.81 6.13
CA LEU A 327 -22.72 -32.82 5.21
C LEU A 327 -23.45 -33.45 4.02
N ALA A 328 -22.91 -34.52 3.44
CA ALA A 328 -23.51 -35.24 2.32
C ALA A 328 -23.22 -36.73 2.45
N ASP A 329 -24.27 -37.54 2.37
CA ASP A 329 -24.19 -38.99 2.44
C ASP A 329 -24.05 -39.64 1.07
N ASP A 330 -23.89 -40.96 1.05
CA ASP A 330 -23.77 -41.72 -0.19
C ASP A 330 -25.03 -41.61 -1.08
N ALA A 331 -26.22 -41.47 -0.50
CA ALA A 331 -27.46 -41.38 -1.25
C ALA A 331 -27.53 -40.06 -2.05
N GLU A 332 -27.12 -38.95 -1.45
CA GLU A 332 -27.02 -37.66 -2.15
C GLU A 332 -25.97 -37.71 -3.27
N VAL A 333 -24.83 -38.35 -3.02
CA VAL A 333 -23.77 -38.54 -4.03
C VAL A 333 -24.28 -39.38 -5.20
N GLN A 334 -24.97 -40.50 -4.95
CA GLN A 334 -25.54 -41.31 -6.02
C GLN A 334 -26.63 -40.56 -6.79
N SER A 335 -27.46 -39.77 -6.11
CA SER A 335 -28.46 -38.91 -6.78
C SER A 335 -27.80 -37.88 -7.70
N ALA A 336 -26.72 -37.25 -7.26
CA ALA A 336 -25.98 -36.29 -8.07
C ALA A 336 -25.25 -36.95 -9.25
N ARG A 337 -24.78 -38.19 -9.09
CA ARG A 337 -24.20 -38.99 -10.19
C ARG A 337 -25.23 -39.44 -11.21
N ALA A 338 -26.44 -39.77 -10.77
CA ALA A 338 -27.52 -40.18 -11.65
C ALA A 338 -28.11 -39.00 -12.45
N ASP A 339 -28.17 -37.81 -11.86
CA ASP A 339 -28.63 -36.60 -12.53
C ASP A 339 -27.82 -35.36 -12.09
N TRP A 340 -26.69 -35.17 -12.76
CA TRP A 340 -25.76 -34.07 -12.49
C TRP A 340 -26.37 -32.70 -12.75
N ARG A 341 -27.24 -32.60 -13.77
CA ARG A 341 -27.89 -31.33 -14.14
C ARG A 341 -28.91 -30.93 -13.08
N ALA A 342 -29.70 -31.88 -12.57
CA ALA A 342 -30.59 -31.62 -11.46
C ALA A 342 -29.81 -31.24 -10.19
N ALA A 343 -28.65 -31.84 -9.92
CA ALA A 343 -27.80 -31.43 -8.80
C ALA A 343 -27.30 -29.98 -8.96
N CYS A 344 -26.85 -29.60 -10.16
CA CYS A 344 -26.48 -28.21 -10.46
C CYS A 344 -27.65 -27.24 -10.27
N GLU A 345 -28.85 -27.60 -10.71
CA GLU A 345 -30.06 -26.78 -10.56
C GLU A 345 -30.45 -26.59 -9.09
N ARG A 346 -30.46 -27.68 -8.30
CA ARG A 346 -30.68 -27.61 -6.85
C ARG A 346 -29.68 -26.67 -6.17
N MET A 347 -28.39 -26.80 -6.50
CA MET A 347 -27.36 -25.92 -5.97
C MET A 347 -27.55 -24.46 -6.42
N HIS A 348 -27.96 -24.23 -7.67
CA HIS A 348 -28.22 -22.89 -8.19
C HIS A 348 -29.33 -22.19 -7.41
N VAL A 349 -30.45 -22.89 -7.17
CA VAL A 349 -31.57 -22.38 -6.38
C VAL A 349 -31.14 -22.10 -4.94
N HIS A 350 -30.41 -23.02 -4.32
CA HIS A 350 -29.89 -22.87 -2.95
C HIS A 350 -28.97 -21.65 -2.82
N ALA A 351 -27.98 -21.52 -3.72
CA ALA A 351 -27.03 -20.40 -3.70
C ALA A 351 -27.74 -19.05 -3.91
N LEU A 352 -28.80 -19.00 -4.72
CA LEU A 352 -29.57 -17.77 -4.94
C LEU A 352 -30.32 -17.35 -3.67
N ALA A 353 -30.93 -18.31 -2.97
CA ALA A 353 -31.59 -18.06 -1.69
C ALA A 353 -30.57 -17.58 -0.63
N ARG A 354 -29.46 -18.30 -0.45
CA ARG A 354 -28.38 -17.93 0.49
C ARG A 354 -27.77 -16.57 0.16
N THR A 355 -27.61 -16.22 -1.11
CA THR A 355 -27.11 -14.90 -1.50
C THR A 355 -27.98 -13.78 -0.95
N LYS A 356 -29.32 -13.93 -1.04
CA LYS A 356 -30.27 -12.94 -0.53
C LYS A 356 -30.27 -12.87 0.99
N GLU A 357 -30.19 -14.02 1.66
CA GLU A 357 -30.13 -14.07 3.12
C GLU A 357 -28.84 -13.46 3.67
N VAL A 358 -27.69 -13.89 3.14
CA VAL A 358 -26.38 -13.34 3.52
C VAL A 358 -26.32 -11.84 3.25
N ALA A 359 -26.86 -11.37 2.12
CA ALA A 359 -26.90 -9.93 1.82
C ALA A 359 -27.67 -9.09 2.86
N ARG A 360 -28.70 -9.65 3.51
CA ARG A 360 -29.47 -8.94 4.56
C ARG A 360 -28.71 -8.80 5.87
N VAL A 361 -27.83 -9.75 6.17
CA VAL A 361 -27.08 -9.79 7.45
C VAL A 361 -25.60 -9.42 7.29
N ALA A 362 -25.11 -9.33 6.05
CA ALA A 362 -23.74 -8.94 5.75
C ALA A 362 -23.46 -7.53 6.25
N ARG A 363 -22.39 -7.40 7.03
CA ARG A 363 -21.98 -6.13 7.61
C ARG A 363 -20.80 -5.57 6.84
N VAL A 364 -20.86 -4.27 6.58
CA VAL A 364 -19.67 -3.50 6.21
C VAL A 364 -18.85 -3.34 7.48
N HIS A 365 -17.75 -4.10 7.57
CA HIS A 365 -16.96 -4.21 8.81
C HIS A 365 -16.45 -2.85 9.33
N ARG A 366 -16.08 -1.97 8.41
CA ARG A 366 -15.61 -0.62 8.71
C ARG A 366 -16.11 0.26 7.59
N ASP A 367 -16.48 1.48 7.93
CA ASP A 367 -16.57 2.53 6.96
C ASP A 367 -15.24 2.60 6.16
N PRO A 368 -15.23 2.29 4.85
CA PRO A 368 -14.01 2.29 4.04
C PRO A 368 -13.34 3.67 4.01
N PHE A 369 -14.09 4.72 4.35
CA PHE A 369 -13.64 6.10 4.42
C PHE A 369 -13.05 6.48 5.77
N GLU A 370 -13.27 5.72 6.85
CA GLU A 370 -12.78 6.06 8.20
C GLU A 370 -11.28 6.43 8.23
N PRO A 371 -10.37 5.76 7.49
CA PRO A 371 -8.96 6.15 7.48
C PRO A 371 -8.67 7.56 6.96
N ILE A 372 -9.59 8.13 6.19
CA ILE A 372 -9.45 9.40 5.49
C ILE A 372 -10.59 10.37 5.83
N LEU A 373 -11.43 10.10 6.83
CA LEU A 373 -12.54 10.97 7.20
C LEU A 373 -12.07 12.40 7.50
N ALA A 374 -10.96 12.56 8.22
CA ALA A 374 -10.36 13.87 8.49
C ALA A 374 -10.05 14.69 7.22
N VAL A 375 -9.86 14.02 6.09
CA VAL A 375 -9.66 14.65 4.76
C VAL A 375 -10.99 14.88 4.07
N LEU A 376 -11.87 13.88 4.06
CA LEU A 376 -13.17 13.96 3.38
C LEU A 376 -14.12 14.94 4.04
N GLU A 377 -13.98 15.19 5.34
CA GLU A 377 -14.78 16.16 6.09
C GLU A 377 -14.34 17.61 5.80
N SER A 378 -13.11 17.84 5.35
CA SER A 378 -12.64 19.18 4.95
C SER A 378 -13.41 19.74 3.76
N ASP A 379 -13.43 21.07 3.64
CA ASP A 379 -14.07 21.77 2.50
C ASP A 379 -13.37 21.47 1.16
N SER A 380 -12.07 21.22 1.22
CA SER A 380 -11.25 20.88 0.06
C SER A 380 -10.47 19.59 0.31
N PRO A 381 -11.09 18.40 0.13
CA PRO A 381 -10.42 17.14 0.39
C PRO A 381 -9.10 16.95 -0.38
N VAL A 382 -9.06 17.34 -1.66
CA VAL A 382 -7.81 17.33 -2.46
C VAL A 382 -6.80 18.33 -1.90
N GLY A 383 -7.22 19.53 -1.51
CA GLY A 383 -6.35 20.54 -0.91
C GLY A 383 -5.74 20.09 0.42
N GLU A 384 -6.54 19.46 1.28
CA GLU A 384 -6.07 18.91 2.56
C GLU A 384 -5.09 17.75 2.32
N TYR A 385 -5.41 16.83 1.40
CA TYR A 385 -4.53 15.70 1.08
C TYR A 385 -3.22 16.12 0.39
N ARG A 386 -3.24 17.20 -0.41
CA ARG A 386 -2.06 17.80 -1.05
C ARG A 386 -0.98 18.19 -0.02
N ARG A 387 -1.35 18.55 1.21
CA ARG A 387 -0.39 18.88 2.28
C ARG A 387 0.60 17.76 2.55
N ILE A 388 0.23 16.51 2.29
CA ILE A 388 1.14 15.36 2.40
C ILE A 388 2.28 15.50 1.40
N THR A 389 1.98 15.86 0.15
CA THR A 389 3.01 16.02 -0.90
C THR A 389 3.94 17.20 -0.62
N THR A 390 3.41 18.32 -0.10
CA THR A 390 4.22 19.44 0.39
C THR A 390 5.15 18.99 1.53
N THR A 391 4.62 18.28 2.52
CA THR A 391 5.39 17.75 3.65
C THR A 391 6.52 16.80 3.22
N ILE A 392 6.34 16.05 2.12
CA ILE A 392 7.40 15.19 1.57
C ILE A 392 8.55 16.03 1.02
N LEU A 393 8.24 17.07 0.25
CA LEU A 393 9.27 17.95 -0.35
C LEU A 393 9.99 18.77 0.72
N ASP A 394 9.26 19.34 1.68
CA ASP A 394 9.84 20.12 2.79
C ASP A 394 10.80 19.29 3.66
N ARG A 395 10.65 17.97 3.63
CA ARG A 395 11.42 17.02 4.45
C ARG A 395 12.18 16.02 3.59
N LEU A 396 12.47 16.41 2.36
CA LEU A 396 13.18 15.55 1.43
C LEU A 396 14.58 15.25 2.00
N PRO A 397 14.97 13.96 2.12
CA PRO A 397 16.31 13.64 2.54
C PRO A 397 17.35 14.16 1.55
N ASP A 398 18.49 14.62 2.07
CA ASP A 398 19.64 15.01 1.26
C ASP A 398 20.05 13.86 0.33
N ALA A 399 19.99 14.08 -0.97
CA ALA A 399 20.22 13.06 -1.99
C ALA A 399 21.68 12.62 -2.07
N ASP A 400 22.64 13.49 -1.81
CA ASP A 400 24.07 13.17 -1.84
C ASP A 400 24.43 12.27 -0.66
N ARG A 401 23.84 12.57 0.50
CA ARG A 401 24.14 11.87 1.75
C ARG A 401 23.28 10.62 1.98
N TYR A 402 22.02 10.68 1.56
CA TYR A 402 21.01 9.64 1.77
C TYR A 402 20.27 9.30 0.47
N PRO A 403 20.99 8.93 -0.61
CA PRO A 403 20.44 8.80 -1.96
C PRO A 403 19.23 7.87 -2.03
N LYS A 404 19.29 6.76 -1.28
CA LYS A 404 18.20 5.79 -1.22
C LYS A 404 16.95 6.35 -0.52
N ALA A 405 17.12 7.07 0.59
CA ALA A 405 15.99 7.63 1.32
C ALA A 405 15.35 8.80 0.55
N ALA A 406 16.16 9.61 -0.13
CA ALA A 406 15.71 10.65 -1.05
C ALA A 406 14.92 10.04 -2.21
N ALA A 407 15.46 9.00 -2.85
CA ALA A 407 14.79 8.29 -3.94
C ALA A 407 13.44 7.67 -3.53
N GLU A 408 13.36 7.08 -2.34
CA GLU A 408 12.10 6.56 -1.80
C GLU A 408 11.08 7.67 -1.51
N ALA A 409 11.53 8.83 -1.03
CA ALA A 409 10.69 9.99 -0.76
C ALA A 409 10.13 10.61 -2.05
N VAL A 410 10.98 10.83 -3.06
CA VAL A 410 10.56 11.34 -4.39
C VAL A 410 9.59 10.37 -5.06
N ARG A 411 9.86 9.06 -5.00
CA ARG A 411 8.92 8.04 -5.48
C ARG A 411 7.57 8.17 -4.76
N GLY A 412 7.58 8.31 -3.43
CA GLY A 412 6.36 8.50 -2.63
C GLY A 412 5.60 9.77 -3.00
N PHE A 413 6.30 10.90 -3.19
CA PHE A 413 5.72 12.15 -3.70
C PHE A 413 5.02 11.93 -5.03
N LEU A 414 5.71 11.33 -6.01
CA LEU A 414 5.16 11.07 -7.34
C LEU A 414 4.00 10.08 -7.31
N MET A 415 4.03 9.06 -6.46
CA MET A 415 2.90 8.13 -6.28
C MET A 415 1.63 8.87 -5.86
N LEU A 416 1.74 9.78 -4.88
CA LEU A 416 0.61 10.56 -4.41
C LEU A 416 0.17 11.62 -5.43
N ARG A 417 1.11 12.38 -6.01
CA ARG A 417 0.80 13.43 -7.00
C ARG A 417 0.14 12.86 -8.25
N LEU A 418 0.72 11.83 -8.86
CA LEU A 418 0.12 11.20 -10.04
C LEU A 418 -1.21 10.52 -9.69
N GLY A 419 -1.35 9.95 -8.49
CA GLY A 419 -2.63 9.44 -8.02
C GLY A 419 -3.73 10.51 -7.97
N LEU A 420 -3.41 11.70 -7.44
CA LEU A 420 -4.34 12.83 -7.35
C LEU A 420 -4.69 13.43 -8.72
N HIS A 421 -3.76 13.46 -9.68
CA HIS A 421 -4.04 14.01 -11.00
C HIS A 421 -4.79 13.04 -11.91
N LEU A 422 -4.41 11.76 -11.87
CA LEU A 422 -4.95 10.78 -12.81
C LEU A 422 -6.28 10.18 -12.33
N GLY A 423 -6.45 10.04 -11.02
CA GLY A 423 -7.62 9.37 -10.44
C GLY A 423 -7.77 7.91 -10.84
N VAL A 424 -6.77 7.31 -11.47
CA VAL A 424 -6.82 5.93 -11.98
C VAL A 424 -6.70 4.88 -10.87
N ARG A 425 -7.17 3.66 -11.13
CA ARG A 425 -7.02 2.54 -10.18
C ARG A 425 -5.55 2.20 -9.96
N GLN A 426 -5.23 1.65 -8.78
CA GLN A 426 -3.85 1.28 -8.43
C GLN A 426 -3.17 0.40 -9.48
N LYS A 427 -3.91 -0.51 -10.14
CA LYS A 427 -3.37 -1.36 -11.22
C LYS A 427 -2.76 -0.50 -12.34
N ASN A 428 -3.52 0.48 -12.82
CA ASN A 428 -3.13 1.34 -13.93
C ASN A 428 -1.92 2.20 -13.56
N LEU A 429 -1.91 2.75 -12.33
CA LEU A 429 -0.79 3.55 -11.84
C LEU A 429 0.47 2.70 -11.63
N ARG A 430 0.32 1.53 -11.02
CA ARG A 430 1.40 0.57 -10.71
C ARG A 430 2.06 0.01 -11.97
N GLN A 431 1.26 -0.26 -13.02
CA GLN A 431 1.72 -0.87 -14.27
C GLN A 431 2.00 0.18 -15.36
N LEU A 432 1.92 1.47 -15.04
CA LEU A 432 2.19 2.56 -15.97
C LEU A 432 3.62 2.42 -16.49
N LEU A 433 3.77 2.27 -17.81
CA LEU A 433 5.05 2.24 -18.50
C LEU A 433 5.62 3.65 -18.61
N ILE A 434 6.92 3.77 -18.85
CA ILE A 434 7.57 5.05 -19.11
C ILE A 434 8.26 5.05 -20.48
N CYS A 435 8.00 6.09 -21.26
CA CYS A 435 8.85 6.50 -22.38
C CYS A 435 9.61 7.77 -21.96
N PRO A 436 10.94 7.70 -21.78
CA PRO A 436 11.75 8.88 -21.48
C PRO A 436 11.57 9.97 -22.53
N ARG A 437 11.79 11.23 -22.13
CA ARG A 437 11.77 12.36 -23.05
C ARG A 437 12.80 12.15 -24.17
N GLY A 438 12.37 12.36 -25.42
CA GLY A 438 13.18 12.08 -26.61
C GLY A 438 13.13 10.63 -27.11
N GLY A 439 12.53 9.71 -26.35
CA GLY A 439 12.25 8.35 -26.82
C GLY A 439 11.03 8.29 -27.75
N THR A 440 10.91 7.18 -28.50
CA THR A 440 9.73 6.90 -29.33
C THR A 440 8.65 6.23 -28.48
N PRO A 441 7.49 6.88 -28.26
CA PRO A 441 6.42 6.27 -27.48
C PRO A 441 5.81 5.06 -28.17
N ARG A 442 5.21 4.16 -27.37
CA ARG A 442 4.46 3.03 -27.92
C ARG A 442 3.20 3.51 -28.62
N SER A 443 2.82 2.80 -29.68
CA SER A 443 1.54 3.05 -30.34
C SER A 443 0.38 2.61 -29.44
N GLU A 444 -0.79 3.22 -29.63
CA GLU A 444 -1.99 2.87 -28.89
C GLU A 444 -2.32 1.37 -29.00
N ARG A 445 -2.17 0.79 -30.19
CA ARG A 445 -2.35 -0.65 -30.44
C ARG A 445 -1.39 -1.53 -29.61
N GLN A 446 -0.13 -1.12 -29.47
CA GLN A 446 0.82 -1.85 -28.61
C GLN A 446 0.38 -1.79 -27.14
N LEU A 447 -0.08 -0.63 -26.68
CA LEU A 447 -0.57 -0.45 -25.31
C LEU A 447 -1.87 -1.22 -25.05
N GLU A 448 -2.76 -1.32 -26.03
CA GLU A 448 -3.98 -2.15 -25.97
C GLU A 448 -3.66 -3.63 -25.80
N ILE A 449 -2.70 -4.15 -26.59
CA ILE A 449 -2.22 -5.54 -26.47
C ILE A 449 -1.66 -5.79 -25.08
N LEU A 450 -0.87 -4.85 -24.56
CA LEU A 450 -0.28 -4.94 -23.22
C LEU A 450 -1.29 -4.71 -22.09
N LYS A 451 -2.45 -4.12 -22.39
CA LYS A 451 -3.43 -3.60 -21.41
C LYS A 451 -2.78 -2.72 -20.34
N ARG A 452 -1.85 -1.85 -20.76
CA ARG A 452 -1.10 -0.93 -19.89
C ARG A 452 -1.10 0.48 -20.45
N GLY A 453 -0.99 1.46 -19.58
CA GLY A 453 -0.74 2.84 -19.96
C GLY A 453 0.74 3.16 -20.11
N GLU A 454 1.03 4.32 -20.67
CA GLU A 454 2.38 4.86 -20.79
C GLU A 454 2.38 6.35 -20.42
N MET A 455 3.36 6.74 -19.59
CA MET A 455 3.73 8.13 -19.38
C MET A 455 4.80 8.50 -20.40
N ARG A 456 4.63 9.63 -21.08
CA ARG A 456 5.48 10.05 -22.20
C ARG A 456 5.50 11.57 -22.36
N TRP A 457 6.52 12.09 -23.03
CA TRP A 457 6.58 13.51 -23.36
C TRP A 457 5.76 13.83 -24.61
N SER A 458 4.86 14.80 -24.51
CA SER A 458 4.10 15.36 -25.61
C SER A 458 4.87 16.54 -26.22
N ALA A 459 5.45 16.36 -27.41
CA ALA A 459 6.12 17.46 -28.11
C ALA A 459 5.12 18.53 -28.58
N ARG A 460 3.87 18.14 -28.84
CA ARG A 460 2.81 19.07 -29.25
C ARG A 460 2.39 19.98 -28.10
N GLU A 461 2.12 19.40 -26.94
CA GLU A 461 1.60 20.12 -25.77
C GLU A 461 2.73 20.58 -24.81
N GLN A 462 4.00 20.30 -25.16
CA GLN A 462 5.19 20.62 -24.36
C GLN A 462 5.09 20.18 -22.89
N GLY A 463 4.66 18.94 -22.67
CA GLY A 463 4.46 18.44 -21.32
C GLY A 463 4.40 16.92 -21.19
N TRP A 464 4.49 16.44 -19.95
CA TRP A 464 4.31 15.03 -19.63
C TRP A 464 2.84 14.65 -19.78
N GLU A 465 2.54 13.69 -20.65
CA GLU A 465 1.21 13.14 -20.83
C GLU A 465 1.15 11.67 -20.37
N VAL A 466 -0.02 11.28 -19.87
CA VAL A 466 -0.35 9.89 -19.57
C VAL A 466 -1.42 9.43 -20.55
N LEU A 467 -1.11 8.39 -21.33
CA LEU A 467 -2.05 7.72 -22.21
C LEU A 467 -2.32 6.30 -21.68
N ILE A 468 -3.60 5.97 -21.50
CA ILE A 468 -4.03 4.63 -21.09
C ILE A 468 -5.15 4.17 -22.01
N PRO A 469 -4.98 3.06 -22.75
CA PRO A 469 -6.04 2.54 -23.61
C PRO A 469 -7.25 2.12 -22.80
N SER A 470 -8.45 2.29 -23.35
CA SER A 470 -9.71 1.92 -22.68
C SER A 470 -9.71 0.45 -22.23
N ALA A 471 -9.13 -0.44 -23.04
CA ALA A 471 -8.98 -1.88 -22.76
C ALA A 471 -8.18 -2.22 -21.50
N ALA A 472 -7.39 -1.28 -20.96
CA ALA A 472 -6.69 -1.45 -19.68
C ALA A 472 -7.60 -1.22 -18.46
N PHE A 473 -8.75 -0.57 -18.63
CA PHE A 473 -9.69 -0.30 -17.54
C PHE A 473 -10.72 -1.43 -17.37
N LYS A 474 -11.07 -1.71 -16.11
CA LYS A 474 -12.18 -2.63 -15.77
C LYS A 474 -13.52 -2.21 -16.40
N ASN A 475 -13.73 -0.90 -16.56
CA ASN A 475 -14.96 -0.31 -17.10
C ASN A 475 -14.78 0.11 -18.57
N ALA A 476 -13.98 -0.62 -19.35
CA ALA A 476 -13.67 -0.28 -20.75
C ALA A 476 -14.91 -0.06 -21.63
N SER A 477 -16.02 -0.74 -21.31
CA SER A 477 -17.31 -0.65 -22.02
C SER A 477 -18.24 0.45 -21.49
N SER A 478 -17.84 1.21 -20.48
CA SER A 478 -18.66 2.31 -19.95
C SER A 478 -18.75 3.46 -20.94
N SER A 479 -19.83 4.24 -20.83
CA SER A 479 -20.08 5.44 -21.63
C SER A 479 -18.93 6.45 -21.55
N PHE A 480 -18.21 6.51 -20.42
CA PHE A 480 -17.05 7.38 -20.22
C PHE A 480 -16.01 7.27 -21.33
N PHE A 481 -15.65 6.04 -21.72
CA PHE A 481 -14.57 5.85 -22.69
C PHE A 481 -15.05 6.06 -24.12
N GLY A 482 -16.28 5.64 -24.46
CA GLY A 482 -16.74 5.69 -25.86
C GLY A 482 -15.74 5.07 -26.85
N LYS A 483 -15.00 4.03 -26.41
CA LYS A 483 -13.86 3.38 -27.11
C LYS A 483 -12.59 4.26 -27.32
N LYS A 484 -12.52 5.46 -26.76
CA LYS A 484 -11.32 6.32 -26.79
C LYS A 484 -10.40 6.02 -25.60
N PRO A 485 -9.08 6.24 -25.73
CA PRO A 485 -8.15 6.09 -24.63
C PRO A 485 -8.33 7.23 -23.61
N PHE A 486 -7.97 6.96 -22.36
CA PHE A 486 -7.72 8.02 -21.39
C PHE A 486 -6.45 8.75 -21.78
N ARG A 487 -6.51 10.08 -21.89
CA ARG A 487 -5.35 10.93 -22.13
C ARG A 487 -5.42 12.13 -21.19
N LEU A 488 -4.36 12.36 -20.43
CA LEU A 488 -4.24 13.52 -19.55
C LEU A 488 -2.85 14.12 -19.67
N LEU A 489 -2.78 15.41 -19.99
CA LEU A 489 -1.55 16.20 -19.82
C LEU A 489 -1.41 16.54 -18.34
N LEU A 490 -0.25 16.25 -17.76
CA LEU A 490 0.02 16.56 -16.36
C LEU A 490 0.31 18.07 -16.23
N PRO A 491 -0.25 18.74 -15.22
CA PRO A 491 0.06 20.14 -15.00
C PRO A 491 1.42 20.29 -14.32
N ASP A 492 2.22 21.27 -14.73
CA ASP A 492 3.50 21.57 -14.10
C ASP A 492 3.34 22.54 -12.92
N PHE A 493 2.81 22.03 -11.81
CA PHE A 493 2.69 22.78 -10.56
C PHE A 493 3.46 22.10 -9.42
N GLU A 494 4.04 22.91 -8.53
CA GLU A 494 4.78 22.47 -7.35
C GLU A 494 5.88 21.46 -7.67
N GLN A 495 6.75 21.84 -8.61
CA GLN A 495 7.94 21.07 -8.99
C GLN A 495 7.61 19.68 -9.58
N LEU A 496 6.40 19.45 -10.10
CA LEU A 496 6.03 18.12 -10.60
C LEU A 496 6.99 17.66 -11.71
N TYR A 497 7.29 18.50 -12.70
CA TYR A 497 8.18 18.11 -13.79
C TYR A 497 9.62 17.93 -13.31
N GLU A 498 10.11 18.84 -12.47
CA GLU A 498 11.43 18.72 -11.85
C GLU A 498 11.60 17.38 -11.10
N GLN A 499 10.61 16.99 -10.29
CA GLN A 499 10.64 15.74 -9.54
C GLN A 499 10.47 14.51 -10.44
N ILE A 500 9.72 14.60 -11.54
CA ILE A 500 9.66 13.54 -12.56
C ILE A 500 11.05 13.34 -13.18
N GLU A 501 11.69 14.41 -13.63
CA GLU A 501 13.00 14.34 -14.28
C GLU A 501 14.09 13.87 -13.31
N ALA A 502 14.12 14.39 -12.08
CA ALA A 502 15.03 13.93 -11.03
C ALA A 502 14.80 12.45 -10.70
N TYR A 503 13.54 12.02 -10.69
CA TYR A 503 13.21 10.61 -10.47
C TYR A 503 13.75 9.73 -11.59
N LEU A 504 13.48 10.08 -12.85
CA LEU A 504 13.89 9.27 -14.01
C LEU A 504 15.41 9.25 -14.22
N SER A 505 16.08 10.39 -14.06
CA SER A 505 17.52 10.54 -14.34
C SER A 505 18.42 9.96 -13.23
N MET A 506 18.02 10.12 -11.96
CA MET A 506 18.89 9.80 -10.82
C MET A 506 18.25 8.78 -9.88
N HIS A 507 17.09 9.09 -9.30
CA HIS A 507 16.57 8.29 -8.18
C HIS A 507 16.15 6.88 -8.58
N ARG A 508 15.60 6.71 -9.78
CA ARG A 508 15.15 5.41 -10.28
C ARG A 508 16.32 4.44 -10.43
N GLY A 509 17.49 4.90 -10.87
CA GLY A 509 18.73 4.12 -10.89
C GLY A 509 19.16 3.68 -9.49
N VAL A 510 19.08 4.57 -8.50
CA VAL A 510 19.39 4.25 -7.09
C VAL A 510 18.47 3.15 -6.53
N LEU A 511 17.19 3.15 -6.90
CA LEU A 511 16.22 2.15 -6.44
C LEU A 511 16.41 0.77 -7.10
N LEU A 512 16.77 0.77 -8.38
CA LEU A 512 17.03 -0.45 -9.16
C LEU A 512 18.33 -1.13 -8.75
N GLY A 513 19.39 -0.35 -8.49
CA GLY A 513 20.72 -0.90 -8.32
C GLY A 513 21.14 -1.70 -9.55
N ALA A 514 21.47 -2.99 -9.37
CA ALA A 514 21.85 -3.89 -10.46
C ALA A 514 20.69 -4.72 -11.04
N ALA A 515 19.44 -4.47 -10.63
CA ALA A 515 18.29 -5.23 -11.12
C ALA A 515 17.91 -4.87 -12.56
N VAL A 516 17.30 -5.83 -13.25
CA VAL A 516 16.70 -5.61 -14.57
C VAL A 516 15.52 -4.65 -14.42
N ASP A 517 15.49 -3.66 -15.31
CA ASP A 517 14.42 -2.68 -15.36
C ASP A 517 13.13 -3.28 -15.94
N SER A 518 12.03 -3.18 -15.18
CA SER A 518 10.70 -3.62 -15.61
C SER A 518 10.03 -2.71 -16.65
N GLY A 519 10.60 -1.54 -16.93
CA GLY A 519 10.04 -0.52 -17.82
C GLY A 519 8.82 0.22 -17.26
N THR A 520 8.41 -0.08 -16.03
CA THR A 520 7.35 0.64 -15.31
C THR A 520 7.89 1.92 -14.72
N PHE A 521 7.07 2.97 -14.68
CA PHE A 521 7.44 4.26 -14.09
C PHE A 521 7.86 4.07 -12.63
N PHE A 522 7.00 3.46 -11.82
CA PHE A 522 7.32 3.13 -10.43
C PHE A 522 8.10 1.81 -10.30
N VAL A 523 9.21 1.86 -9.57
CA VAL A 523 10.04 0.67 -9.25
C VAL A 523 10.19 0.50 -7.74
N LYS A 524 10.25 -0.77 -7.31
CA LYS A 524 10.56 -1.14 -5.93
C LYS A 524 11.99 -0.73 -5.61
N THR A 525 12.20 -0.52 -4.32
CA THR A 525 13.55 -0.51 -3.78
C THR A 525 14.07 -1.95 -3.75
N VAL A 526 14.97 -2.30 -4.66
CA VAL A 526 15.53 -3.65 -4.76
C VAL A 526 16.37 -3.95 -3.51
N LYS A 527 16.25 -5.18 -2.99
CA LYS A 527 16.99 -5.68 -1.83
C LYS A 527 17.92 -6.79 -2.28
N LEU A 528 18.98 -7.06 -1.52
CA LEU A 528 19.91 -8.17 -1.80
C LEU A 528 19.19 -9.53 -1.99
N SER A 529 18.03 -9.72 -1.34
CA SER A 529 17.26 -10.96 -1.38
C SER A 529 16.19 -11.01 -2.47
N SER A 530 16.07 -10.02 -3.35
CA SER A 530 15.03 -9.99 -4.39
C SER A 530 15.48 -9.16 -5.59
N SER A 531 15.49 -9.77 -6.78
CA SER A 531 15.88 -9.14 -8.05
C SER A 531 14.73 -8.51 -8.82
N ASP A 532 13.47 -8.82 -8.47
CA ASP A 532 12.30 -8.25 -9.15
C ASP A 532 12.08 -6.80 -8.69
N ALA A 533 12.20 -5.85 -9.62
CA ALA A 533 11.97 -4.43 -9.39
C ALA A 533 10.50 -4.00 -9.56
N ALA A 534 9.64 -4.84 -10.15
CA ALA A 534 8.26 -4.47 -10.45
C ALA A 534 7.36 -4.53 -9.20
N TYR A 535 6.45 -3.58 -9.07
CA TYR A 535 5.42 -3.64 -8.03
C TYR A 535 4.31 -4.62 -8.39
N ASN A 536 3.96 -5.48 -7.42
CA ASN A 536 2.68 -6.20 -7.39
C ASN A 536 1.66 -5.44 -6.51
N GLN A 537 0.43 -5.96 -6.38
CA GLN A 537 -0.63 -5.29 -5.62
C GLN A 537 -0.26 -5.04 -4.15
N ALA A 538 0.24 -6.07 -3.47
CA ALA A 538 0.58 -5.98 -2.04
C ALA A 538 1.75 -5.02 -1.79
N THR A 539 2.81 -5.13 -2.59
CA THR A 539 4.00 -4.28 -2.46
C THR A 539 3.73 -2.81 -2.82
N PHE A 540 2.87 -2.54 -3.81
CA PHE A 540 2.47 -1.17 -4.14
C PHE A 540 1.61 -0.56 -3.04
N TYR A 541 0.66 -1.34 -2.50
CA TYR A 541 -0.14 -0.94 -1.34
C TYR A 541 0.74 -0.60 -0.14
N GLU A 542 1.71 -1.45 0.19
CA GLU A 542 2.61 -1.21 1.32
C GLU A 542 3.54 -0.01 1.09
N ALA A 543 4.06 0.21 -0.12
CA ALA A 543 4.83 1.41 -0.43
C ALA A 543 4.01 2.70 -0.24
N TRP A 544 2.76 2.68 -0.70
CA TRP A 544 1.82 3.77 -0.48
C TRP A 544 1.57 4.02 1.01
N ARG A 545 1.21 2.96 1.73
CA ARG A 545 0.92 3.01 3.16
C ARG A 545 2.12 3.52 3.96
N LEU A 546 3.34 3.08 3.66
CA LEU A 546 4.56 3.57 4.30
C LEU A 546 4.78 5.07 4.06
N THR A 547 4.44 5.57 2.87
CA THR A 547 4.49 7.01 2.55
C THR A 547 3.50 7.78 3.42
N ILE A 548 2.27 7.28 3.56
CA ILE A 548 1.25 7.88 4.44
C ILE A 548 1.66 7.84 5.91
N GLN A 549 2.18 6.71 6.39
CA GLN A 549 2.65 6.58 7.77
C GLN A 549 3.76 7.59 8.09
N ARG A 550 4.67 7.80 7.14
CA ARG A 550 5.85 8.65 7.35
C ARG A 550 5.57 10.14 7.21
N TYR A 551 4.72 10.54 6.26
CA TYR A 551 4.52 11.95 5.92
C TYR A 551 3.08 12.41 6.05
N GLY A 552 2.10 11.51 5.94
CA GLY A 552 0.68 11.87 5.97
C GLY A 552 0.15 12.07 7.38
N ILE A 553 0.37 11.08 8.26
CA ILE A 553 -0.20 11.06 9.60
C ILE A 553 0.54 12.04 10.51
N TYR A 554 -0.18 13.05 11.04
CA TYR A 554 0.38 13.93 12.05
C TYR A 554 0.60 13.19 13.38
N ASN A 555 1.84 13.21 13.86
CA ASN A 555 2.29 12.60 15.09
C ASN A 555 2.55 13.70 16.14
N PRO A 556 1.72 13.79 17.21
CA PRO A 556 1.81 14.86 18.20
C PRO A 556 3.11 14.81 19.02
N TYR A 557 3.69 13.63 19.22
CA TYR A 557 4.93 13.46 20.00
C TYR A 557 6.17 13.95 19.26
N THR A 558 6.12 13.98 17.92
CA THR A 558 7.26 14.39 17.08
C THR A 558 7.03 15.73 16.37
N GLY A 559 5.79 16.25 16.35
CA GLY A 559 5.39 17.39 15.52
C GLY A 559 5.52 17.13 14.02
N LYS A 560 5.61 15.85 13.61
CA LYS A 560 5.85 15.44 12.22
C LYS A 560 4.57 14.91 11.56
N GLY A 561 4.46 15.09 10.24
CA GLY A 561 3.32 14.63 9.45
C GLY A 561 2.34 15.76 9.08
N ALA A 562 1.50 15.53 8.08
CA ALA A 562 0.73 16.58 7.45
C ALA A 562 -0.66 16.82 8.07
N ILE A 563 -1.40 15.74 8.39
CA ILE A 563 -2.85 15.80 8.64
C ILE A 563 -3.19 15.13 9.98
N LYS A 564 -3.88 15.88 10.85
CA LYS A 564 -4.38 15.37 12.14
C LYS A 564 -5.56 14.42 11.91
N GLY A 565 -5.59 13.31 12.63
CA GLY A 565 -6.67 12.31 12.51
C GLY A 565 -6.60 11.39 11.28
N LEU A 566 -5.65 11.62 10.36
CA LEU A 566 -5.42 10.71 9.24
C LEU A 566 -4.90 9.35 9.75
N LEU A 567 -5.40 8.25 9.17
CA LEU A 567 -4.94 6.90 9.49
C LEU A 567 -4.28 6.23 8.28
N PRO A 568 -3.51 5.15 8.48
CA PRO A 568 -2.82 4.46 7.39
C PRO A 568 -3.83 3.91 6.40
N HIS A 569 -3.59 4.11 5.11
CA HIS A 569 -4.49 3.69 4.05
C HIS A 569 -3.75 3.46 2.72
N GLY A 570 -4.47 2.97 1.72
CA GLY A 570 -3.89 2.57 0.42
C GLY A 570 -4.31 3.46 -0.75
N PRO A 571 -3.83 3.16 -1.97
CA PRO A 571 -4.04 3.99 -3.17
C PRO A 571 -5.50 4.20 -3.56
N HIS A 572 -6.39 3.26 -3.21
CA HIS A 572 -7.81 3.40 -3.56
C HIS A 572 -8.45 4.64 -2.93
N ASN A 573 -8.02 4.99 -1.71
CA ASN A 573 -8.57 6.12 -0.98
C ASN A 573 -8.30 7.49 -1.63
N VAL A 574 -7.31 7.61 -2.52
CA VAL A 574 -7.15 8.84 -3.31
C VAL A 574 -8.28 9.01 -4.33
N ARG A 575 -8.82 7.93 -4.88
CA ARG A 575 -10.01 8.01 -5.73
C ARG A 575 -11.22 8.49 -4.93
N ASP A 576 -11.37 8.00 -3.70
CA ASP A 576 -12.43 8.46 -2.80
C ASP A 576 -12.33 9.97 -2.54
N ILE A 577 -11.11 10.45 -2.28
CA ILE A 577 -10.82 11.87 -2.05
C ILE A 577 -11.15 12.70 -3.30
N LEU A 578 -10.76 12.25 -4.50
CA LEU A 578 -11.03 12.95 -5.75
C LEU A 578 -12.52 13.03 -6.04
N ALA A 579 -13.22 11.90 -6.00
CA ALA A 579 -14.65 11.84 -6.24
C ALA A 579 -15.41 12.73 -5.24
N THR A 580 -15.06 12.65 -3.96
CA THR A 580 -15.67 13.48 -2.91
C THR A 580 -15.36 14.97 -3.09
N HIS A 581 -14.12 15.32 -3.45
CA HIS A 581 -13.74 16.71 -3.69
C HIS A 581 -14.54 17.32 -4.84
N ILE A 582 -14.56 16.66 -6.00
CA ILE A 582 -15.34 17.14 -7.15
C ILE A 582 -16.82 17.22 -6.78
N LEU A 583 -17.36 16.20 -6.11
CA LEU A 583 -18.76 16.18 -5.68
C LEU A 583 -19.10 17.34 -4.74
N LYS A 584 -18.23 17.67 -3.77
CA LYS A 584 -18.42 18.83 -2.89
C LYS A 584 -18.34 20.16 -3.62
N GLN A 585 -17.44 20.28 -4.60
CA GLN A 585 -17.24 21.53 -5.33
C GLN A 585 -18.33 21.79 -6.39
N THR A 586 -18.87 20.74 -7.01
CA THR A 586 -19.73 20.88 -8.19
C THR A 586 -21.14 20.36 -7.97
N GLY A 587 -21.37 19.54 -6.94
CA GLY A 587 -22.64 18.85 -6.70
C GLY A 587 -22.99 17.79 -7.76
N SER A 588 -22.11 17.55 -8.74
CA SER A 588 -22.39 16.69 -9.90
C SER A 588 -21.76 15.31 -9.75
N TYR A 589 -22.61 14.28 -9.65
CA TYR A 589 -22.17 12.89 -9.71
C TYR A 589 -21.47 12.54 -11.02
N GLU A 590 -21.90 13.15 -12.12
CA GLU A 590 -21.32 12.94 -13.44
C GLU A 590 -19.86 13.43 -13.49
N GLN A 591 -19.61 14.67 -13.07
CA GLN A 591 -18.25 15.21 -13.07
C GLN A 591 -17.35 14.45 -12.09
N ALA A 592 -17.87 14.07 -10.93
CA ALA A 592 -17.13 13.23 -9.98
C ALA A 592 -16.81 11.85 -10.57
N SER A 593 -17.71 11.27 -11.37
CA SER A 593 -17.48 9.98 -12.05
C SER A 593 -16.35 10.06 -13.08
N TYR A 594 -16.22 11.18 -13.78
CA TYR A 594 -15.15 11.42 -14.75
C TYR A 594 -13.78 11.48 -14.09
N ALA A 595 -13.69 12.11 -12.91
CA ALA A 595 -12.45 12.20 -12.15
C ALA A 595 -11.87 10.84 -11.74
N ILE A 596 -12.72 9.80 -11.65
CA ILE A 596 -12.32 8.44 -11.28
C ILE A 596 -12.62 7.39 -12.35
N GLN A 597 -13.06 7.78 -13.55
CA GLN A 597 -13.39 6.86 -14.64
C GLN A 597 -14.39 5.76 -14.20
N ASP A 598 -15.44 6.17 -13.50
CA ASP A 598 -16.55 5.32 -13.05
C ASP A 598 -17.90 5.85 -13.59
N THR A 599 -19.01 5.23 -13.19
CA THR A 599 -20.35 5.72 -13.59
C THR A 599 -20.97 6.63 -12.52
N PRO A 600 -21.86 7.56 -12.90
CA PRO A 600 -22.53 8.45 -11.95
C PRO A 600 -23.33 7.69 -10.86
N GLU A 601 -23.93 6.55 -11.21
CA GLU A 601 -24.70 5.73 -10.27
C GLU A 601 -23.82 5.16 -9.16
N MET A 602 -22.64 4.63 -9.53
CA MET A 602 -21.65 4.14 -8.57
C MET A 602 -21.15 5.26 -7.65
N VAL A 603 -21.01 6.48 -8.17
CA VAL A 603 -20.60 7.63 -7.35
C VAL A 603 -21.71 8.04 -6.38
N ALA A 604 -22.96 8.07 -6.84
CA ALA A 604 -24.10 8.41 -5.99
C ALA A 604 -24.26 7.42 -4.83
N GLU A 605 -24.12 6.12 -5.11
CA GLU A 605 -24.20 5.06 -4.09
C GLU A 605 -23.09 5.18 -3.04
N HIS A 606 -21.85 5.45 -3.45
CA HIS A 606 -20.70 5.43 -2.55
C HIS A 606 -20.37 6.77 -1.87
N TYR A 607 -20.58 7.90 -2.54
CA TYR A 607 -20.14 9.21 -2.05
C TYR A 607 -21.27 10.20 -1.79
N GLY A 608 -22.52 9.86 -2.10
CA GLY A 608 -23.68 10.74 -1.92
C GLY A 608 -23.83 11.31 -0.51
N ARG A 609 -23.35 10.58 0.50
CA ARG A 609 -23.34 11.03 1.91
C ARG A 609 -22.46 12.25 2.20
N PHE A 610 -21.51 12.56 1.33
CA PHE A 610 -20.59 13.71 1.48
C PHE A 610 -21.05 14.95 0.71
N LEU A 611 -22.21 14.87 0.06
CA LEU A 611 -22.80 16.01 -0.61
C LEU A 611 -23.20 17.07 0.43
N PRO A 612 -22.89 18.37 0.21
CA PRO A 612 -23.34 19.43 1.10
C PRO A 612 -24.88 19.39 1.26
N GLN A 613 -25.36 19.59 2.49
CA GLN A 613 -26.80 19.55 2.81
C GLN A 613 -27.59 20.66 2.08
N ASP A 614 -26.93 21.76 1.72
CA ASP A 614 -27.54 22.89 1.03
C ASP A 614 -27.16 22.94 -0.46
N LYS A 615 -27.81 22.09 -1.26
CA LYS A 615 -27.64 22.09 -2.73
C LYS A 615 -28.05 23.42 -3.36
N SER A 616 -28.99 24.12 -2.73
CA SER A 616 -29.53 25.41 -3.16
C SER A 616 -28.48 26.52 -3.07
N ALA A 617 -27.65 26.52 -2.01
CA ALA A 617 -26.53 27.44 -1.89
C ALA A 617 -25.45 27.24 -2.98
N LEU A 618 -25.21 26.00 -3.41
CA LEU A 618 -24.26 25.71 -4.50
C LEU A 618 -24.78 26.24 -5.85
N ALA A 619 -26.07 26.01 -6.12
CA ALA A 619 -26.75 26.55 -7.31
C ALA A 619 -26.76 28.09 -7.29
N ALA A 620 -27.05 28.70 -6.15
CA ALA A 620 -27.02 30.15 -5.97
C ALA A 620 -25.63 30.73 -6.25
N LYS A 621 -24.55 30.06 -5.84
CA LYS A 621 -23.17 30.50 -6.13
C LYS A 621 -22.87 30.54 -7.63
N ILE A 622 -23.32 29.55 -8.39
CA ILE A 622 -23.17 29.50 -9.85
C ILE A 622 -24.02 30.60 -10.50
N LEU A 623 -25.28 30.76 -10.07
CA LEU A 623 -26.16 31.82 -10.57
C LEU A 623 -25.57 33.22 -10.28
N ASN A 624 -25.01 33.43 -9.09
CA ASN A 624 -24.39 34.69 -8.68
C ASN A 624 -23.12 35.03 -9.47
N GLN A 625 -22.40 34.05 -10.04
CA GLN A 625 -21.28 34.33 -10.95
C GLN A 625 -21.75 35.00 -12.24
N VAL A 626 -22.97 34.68 -12.71
CA VAL A 626 -23.58 35.33 -13.88
C VAL A 626 -24.03 36.76 -13.55
N TRP A 627 -24.49 37.00 -12.33
CA TRP A 627 -24.86 38.35 -11.86
C TRP A 627 -23.64 39.24 -11.53
N ALA A 628 -22.46 38.65 -11.36
CA ALA A 628 -21.21 39.36 -11.03
C ALA A 628 -20.27 39.58 -12.23
N ALA A 629 -20.57 38.95 -13.37
CA ALA A 629 -19.89 39.16 -14.65
C ALA A 629 -20.66 40.19 -15.48
#